data_AF-A0A370K9H4-F1
#
_entry.id   AF-A0A370K9H4-F1
#
_cell.length_a   1.000
_cell.length_b   1.000
_cell.length_c   1.000
_cell.angle_alpha   90.00
_cell.angle_beta   90.00
_cell.angle_gamma   90.00
#
_symmetry.space_group_name_H-M   'P 1'
#
loop_
_entity.id
_entity.type
_entity.pdbx_description
1 polymer ?
#
loop_
_entity_poly.entity_id
_entity_poly.type
_entity_poly.pdbx_seq_one_letter_code
_entity_poly.pdbx_strand_id
1 'polypeptide(L)'
;MGRLSSYFGEKQAQQALWKPYFNAGVFALSVNAPHWQVWSRRFHEGLAATSGKRCCDQTALNYAIWNDRLPVNPLPATCNWLCHLADPVFDPSSQLLCEPMRPGQPIGIVHLSADSKGARIALPYPHDGPGLDLRFHGPTYQRYRAAGNAPQSMPAH
;
A
#
# COMPACT_ATOMS: atom_id res chain seq x y z
N MET A 1 -21.05 -1.17 0.43
CA MET A 1 -20.71 -0.85 -0.99
C MET A 1 -19.20 -0.69 -1.12
N GLY A 2 -18.57 -1.47 -2.01
CA GLY A 2 -17.11 -1.47 -2.20
C GLY A 2 -16.57 -0.14 -2.76
N ARG A 3 -15.27 0.13 -2.62
CA ARG A 3 -14.67 1.39 -3.09
C ARG A 3 -14.91 1.61 -4.59
N LEU A 4 -14.68 0.57 -5.40
CA LEU A 4 -14.85 0.63 -6.84
C LEU A 4 -16.30 0.87 -7.25
N SER A 5 -17.28 0.27 -6.55
CA SER A 5 -18.69 0.50 -6.87
C SER A 5 -19.19 1.88 -6.47
N SER A 6 -18.62 2.52 -5.44
CA SER A 6 -18.92 3.93 -5.18
C SER A 6 -18.24 4.91 -6.11
N TYR A 7 -17.10 4.55 -6.71
CA TYR A 7 -16.44 5.43 -7.69
C TYR A 7 -17.10 5.34 -9.05
N PHE A 8 -17.38 4.13 -9.54
CA PHE A 8 -17.72 3.90 -10.95
C PHE A 8 -19.03 3.12 -11.15
N GLY A 9 -19.77 2.84 -10.09
CA GLY A 9 -21.03 2.09 -10.12
C GLY A 9 -20.86 0.57 -10.07
N GLU A 10 -21.96 -0.14 -9.77
CA GLU A 10 -21.95 -1.59 -9.55
C GLU A 10 -21.60 -2.40 -10.81
N LYS A 11 -22.08 -1.99 -11.98
CA LYS A 11 -21.76 -2.68 -13.25
C LYS A 11 -20.24 -2.75 -13.48
N GLN A 12 -19.53 -1.67 -13.15
CA GLN A 12 -18.09 -1.56 -13.38
C GLN A 12 -17.33 -2.33 -12.30
N ALA A 13 -17.86 -2.34 -11.08
CA ALA A 13 -17.35 -3.19 -10.00
C ALA A 13 -17.43 -4.68 -10.33
N GLN A 14 -18.55 -5.12 -10.92
CA GLN A 14 -18.72 -6.50 -11.35
C GLN A 14 -17.72 -6.91 -12.45
N GLN A 15 -17.47 -6.02 -13.42
CA GLN A 15 -16.48 -6.27 -14.48
C GLN A 15 -15.04 -6.38 -13.94
N ALA A 16 -14.73 -5.69 -12.85
CA ALA A 16 -13.41 -5.70 -12.24
C ALA A 16 -13.11 -6.94 -11.37
N LEU A 17 -14.12 -7.75 -11.00
CA LEU A 17 -13.95 -8.89 -10.08
C LEU A 17 -12.91 -9.92 -10.57
N TRP A 18 -12.79 -10.08 -11.89
CA TRP A 18 -11.89 -11.05 -12.53
C TRP A 18 -10.54 -10.44 -12.94
N LYS A 19 -10.29 -9.18 -12.55
CA LYS A 19 -9.07 -8.46 -12.88
C LYS A 19 -8.15 -8.42 -11.65
N PRO A 20 -6.84 -8.65 -11.81
CA PRO A 20 -5.89 -8.44 -10.73
C PRO A 20 -6.01 -7.02 -10.15
N TYR A 21 -6.02 -6.90 -8.83
CA TYR A 21 -6.11 -5.62 -8.14
C TYR A 21 -4.75 -5.25 -7.55
N PHE A 22 -4.08 -4.29 -8.16
CA PHE A 22 -2.73 -3.88 -7.79
C PHE A 22 -2.73 -2.94 -6.58
N ASN A 23 -1.74 -3.11 -5.69
CA ASN A 23 -1.47 -2.16 -4.62
C ASN A 23 -0.78 -0.91 -5.19
N ALA A 24 -1.21 0.29 -4.77
CA ALA A 24 -0.65 1.55 -5.26
C ALA A 24 0.44 2.15 -4.36
N GLY A 25 0.82 1.47 -3.27
CA GLY A 25 1.83 1.98 -2.34
C GLY A 25 3.26 1.92 -2.88
N VAL A 26 3.54 1.05 -3.84
CA VAL A 26 4.82 0.98 -4.55
C VAL A 26 4.55 0.69 -6.01
N PHE A 27 4.99 1.60 -6.87
CA PHE A 27 5.05 1.41 -8.31
C PHE A 27 6.09 2.36 -8.90
N ALA A 28 6.53 2.10 -10.12
CA ALA A 28 7.39 2.98 -10.88
C ALA A 28 6.69 3.36 -12.18
N LEU A 29 6.78 4.64 -12.56
CA LEU A 29 6.12 5.17 -13.73
C LEU A 29 6.92 6.34 -14.30
N SER A 30 7.15 6.34 -15.62
CA SER A 30 7.83 7.44 -16.30
C SER A 30 7.04 8.75 -16.17
N VAL A 31 7.73 9.89 -16.08
CA VAL A 31 7.11 11.21 -16.04
C VAL A 31 6.18 11.46 -17.25
N ASN A 32 6.52 10.88 -18.41
CA ASN A 32 5.76 11.04 -19.65
C ASN A 32 4.76 9.90 -19.88
N ALA A 33 4.53 9.03 -18.89
CA ALA A 33 3.59 7.93 -19.07
C ALA A 33 2.15 8.46 -19.17
N PRO A 34 1.32 7.90 -20.08
CA PRO A 34 -0.07 8.34 -20.26
C PRO A 34 -0.93 8.08 -19.01
N HIS A 35 -0.49 7.16 -18.13
CA HIS A 35 -1.19 6.79 -16.90
C HIS A 35 -1.47 7.98 -16.00
N TRP A 36 -0.58 8.98 -15.91
CA TRP A 36 -0.78 10.12 -15.01
C TRP A 36 -2.05 10.90 -15.34
N GLN A 37 -2.25 11.19 -16.63
CA GLN A 37 -3.42 11.95 -17.09
C GLN A 37 -4.71 11.14 -16.92
N VAL A 38 -4.68 9.86 -17.29
CA VAL A 38 -5.85 8.98 -17.19
C VAL A 38 -6.22 8.69 -15.74
N TRP A 39 -5.24 8.37 -14.89
CA TRP A 39 -5.44 8.20 -13.44
C TRP A 39 -6.05 9.44 -12.82
N SER A 40 -5.48 10.62 -13.09
CA SER A 40 -5.99 11.89 -12.56
C SER A 40 -7.44 12.11 -12.96
N ARG A 41 -7.79 11.91 -14.23
CA ARG A 41 -9.18 11.99 -14.71
C ARG A 41 -10.10 11.04 -13.94
N ARG A 42 -9.75 9.75 -13.84
CA ARG A 42 -10.57 8.73 -13.15
C ARG A 42 -10.68 9.00 -11.65
N PHE A 43 -9.64 9.56 -11.05
CA PHE A 43 -9.64 9.95 -9.65
C PHE A 43 -10.63 11.10 -9.39
N HIS A 44 -10.62 12.14 -10.24
CA HIS A 44 -11.59 13.24 -10.15
C HIS A 44 -13.04 12.77 -10.36
N GLU A 45 -13.29 11.84 -11.30
CA GLU A 45 -14.60 11.22 -11.48
C GLU A 45 -15.09 10.52 -10.21
N GLY A 46 -14.22 9.71 -9.57
CA GLY A 46 -14.54 9.02 -8.32
C GLY A 46 -14.77 9.96 -7.13
N LEU A 47 -13.99 11.05 -7.04
CA LEU A 47 -14.23 12.10 -6.05
C LEU A 47 -15.59 12.77 -6.28
N ALA A 48 -15.92 13.13 -7.52
CA ALA A 48 -17.21 13.74 -7.85
C ALA A 48 -18.39 12.80 -7.52
N ALA A 49 -18.29 11.52 -7.91
CA ALA A 49 -19.30 10.50 -7.65
C ALA A 49 -19.57 10.27 -6.15
N THR A 50 -18.59 10.55 -5.30
CA THR A 50 -18.70 10.38 -3.85
C THR A 50 -18.82 11.70 -3.10
N SER A 51 -18.94 12.81 -3.81
CA SER A 51 -18.90 14.17 -3.24
C SER A 51 -17.69 14.39 -2.33
N GLY A 52 -16.54 13.81 -2.69
CA GLY A 52 -15.29 13.83 -1.92
C GLY A 52 -15.30 12.98 -0.65
N LYS A 53 -16.41 12.34 -0.27
CA LYS A 53 -16.51 11.53 0.96
C LYS A 53 -15.61 10.30 0.92
N ARG A 54 -15.21 9.85 -0.27
CA ARG A 54 -14.27 8.73 -0.45
C ARG A 54 -13.11 9.17 -1.33
N CYS A 55 -11.92 9.09 -0.78
CA CYS A 55 -10.66 9.34 -1.48
C CYS A 55 -9.88 8.02 -1.56
N CYS A 56 -9.65 7.51 -2.78
CA CYS A 56 -8.90 6.29 -3.01
C CYS A 56 -8.21 6.30 -4.37
N ASP A 57 -6.95 6.71 -4.38
CA ASP A 57 -6.05 6.70 -5.54
C ASP A 57 -5.91 5.30 -6.15
N GLN A 58 -5.75 4.26 -5.32
CA GLN A 58 -5.57 2.88 -5.77
C GLN A 58 -6.78 2.37 -6.57
N THR A 59 -7.99 2.74 -6.16
CA THR A 59 -9.22 2.38 -6.91
C THR A 59 -9.24 3.06 -8.27
N ALA A 60 -8.91 4.35 -8.34
CA ALA A 60 -8.83 5.07 -9.61
C ALA A 60 -7.75 4.50 -10.53
N LEU A 61 -6.59 4.13 -9.98
CA LEU A 61 -5.47 3.56 -10.75
C LEU A 61 -5.82 2.20 -11.33
N ASN A 62 -6.39 1.29 -10.53
CA ASN A 62 -6.82 -0.02 -11.02
C ASN A 62 -7.92 0.09 -12.08
N TYR A 63 -8.85 1.02 -11.89
CA TYR A 63 -9.87 1.27 -12.90
C TYR A 63 -9.25 1.78 -14.21
N ALA A 64 -8.32 2.75 -14.15
CA ALA A 64 -7.62 3.25 -15.32
C ALA A 64 -6.84 2.14 -16.06
N ILE A 65 -6.14 1.26 -15.35
CA ILE A 65 -5.40 0.14 -15.96
C ILE A 65 -6.35 -0.76 -16.77
N TRP A 66 -7.46 -1.19 -16.18
CA TRP A 66 -8.30 -2.20 -16.82
C TRP A 66 -9.33 -1.63 -17.79
N ASN A 67 -9.95 -0.50 -17.44
CA ASN A 67 -11.00 0.11 -18.25
C ASN A 67 -10.43 0.92 -19.42
N ASP A 68 -9.36 1.69 -19.17
CA ASP A 68 -8.68 2.48 -20.20
C ASP A 68 -7.51 1.71 -20.86
N ARG A 69 -7.32 0.43 -20.50
CA ARG A 69 -6.35 -0.51 -21.08
C ARG A 69 -4.91 0.01 -21.05
N LEU A 70 -4.52 0.64 -19.94
CA LEU A 70 -3.16 1.12 -19.77
C LEU A 70 -2.18 -0.06 -19.60
N PRO A 71 -0.99 0.00 -20.22
CA PRO A 71 -0.02 -1.08 -20.10
C PRO A 71 0.52 -1.16 -18.66
N VAL A 72 0.69 -2.38 -18.15
CA VAL A 72 1.23 -2.63 -16.81
C VAL A 72 2.14 -3.84 -16.85
N ASN A 73 3.22 -3.79 -16.07
CA ASN A 73 4.09 -4.93 -15.83
C ASN A 73 4.02 -5.29 -14.33
N PRO A 74 3.28 -6.34 -13.95
CA PRO A 74 3.21 -6.78 -12.55
C PRO A 74 4.60 -7.17 -12.04
N LEU A 75 4.91 -6.76 -10.81
CA LEU A 75 6.12 -7.18 -10.10
C LEU A 75 5.77 -8.23 -9.04
N PRO A 76 6.73 -9.08 -8.66
CA PRO A 76 6.55 -10.02 -7.55
C PRO A 76 6.18 -9.32 -6.25
N ALA A 77 5.50 -10.03 -5.35
CA ALA A 77 5.11 -9.50 -4.04
C ALA A 77 6.33 -9.07 -3.19
N THR A 78 7.51 -9.64 -3.42
CA THR A 78 8.76 -9.23 -2.77
C THR A 78 9.15 -7.78 -3.04
N CYS A 79 8.66 -7.17 -4.12
CA CYS A 79 8.85 -5.75 -4.42
C CYS A 79 7.92 -4.83 -3.63
N ASN A 80 6.88 -5.35 -2.97
CA ASN A 80 5.90 -4.60 -2.17
C ASN A 80 5.16 -5.56 -1.24
N TRP A 81 5.84 -6.01 -0.18
CA TRP A 81 5.33 -7.04 0.71
C TRP A 81 4.31 -6.48 1.70
N LEU A 82 3.06 -6.91 1.57
CA LEU A 82 1.94 -6.41 2.35
C LEU A 82 1.79 -7.22 3.66
N CYS A 83 2.27 -6.67 4.77
CA CYS A 83 2.27 -7.37 6.06
C CYS A 83 0.87 -7.72 6.58
N HIS A 84 -0.16 -6.98 6.19
CA HIS A 84 -1.56 -7.31 6.54
C HIS A 84 -2.11 -8.55 5.81
N LEU A 85 -1.40 -9.07 4.81
CA LEU A 85 -1.76 -10.30 4.10
C LEU A 85 -0.93 -11.50 4.56
N ALA A 86 0.36 -11.27 4.86
CA ALA A 86 1.26 -12.29 5.38
C ALA A 86 2.45 -11.65 6.10
N ASP A 87 2.82 -12.21 7.24
CA ASP A 87 4.04 -11.81 7.94
C ASP A 87 5.29 -12.28 7.17
N PRO A 88 6.33 -11.44 7.04
CA PRO A 88 7.62 -11.88 6.53
C PRO A 88 8.33 -12.76 7.56
N VAL A 89 9.25 -13.60 7.10
CA VAL A 89 10.10 -14.44 7.94
C VAL A 89 11.52 -13.89 7.94
N PHE A 90 12.15 -13.80 9.11
CA PHE A 90 13.56 -13.45 9.20
C PHE A 90 14.43 -14.68 8.92
N ASP A 91 15.34 -14.59 7.95
CA ASP A 91 16.35 -15.60 7.66
C ASP A 91 17.68 -15.23 8.34
N PRO A 92 18.14 -15.98 9.36
CA PRO A 92 19.38 -15.69 10.07
C PRO A 92 20.63 -15.81 9.20
N SER A 93 20.59 -16.61 8.13
CA SER A 93 21.77 -16.87 7.30
C SER A 93 22.10 -15.68 6.40
N SER A 94 21.09 -15.09 5.76
CA SER A 94 21.21 -13.88 4.95
C SER A 94 21.02 -12.58 5.76
N GLN A 95 20.46 -12.68 6.97
CA GLN A 95 19.99 -11.55 7.78
C GLN A 95 18.96 -10.67 7.05
N LEU A 96 18.15 -11.27 6.19
CA LEU A 96 17.10 -10.59 5.43
C LEU A 96 15.71 -11.04 5.88
N LEU A 97 14.73 -10.19 5.57
CA LEU A 97 13.32 -10.58 5.59
C LEU A 97 13.00 -11.27 4.27
N CYS A 98 12.39 -12.45 4.35
CA CYS A 98 12.05 -13.29 3.21
C CYS A 98 10.57 -13.66 3.23
N GLU A 99 10.05 -14.05 2.08
CA GLU A 99 8.71 -14.63 2.01
C GLU A 99 8.67 -15.98 2.77
N PRO A 100 7.51 -16.37 3.34
CA PRO A 100 7.39 -17.53 4.24
C PRO A 100 7.51 -18.90 3.56
N MET A 101 7.78 -18.97 2.25
CA MET A 101 8.03 -20.22 1.53
C MET A 101 9.50 -20.63 1.66
N ARG A 102 9.83 -21.92 1.51
CA ARG A 102 11.22 -22.38 1.47
C ARG A 102 11.54 -22.99 0.09
N PRO A 103 12.63 -22.55 -0.58
CA PRO A 103 13.52 -21.45 -0.22
C PRO A 103 12.84 -20.09 -0.43
N GLY A 104 12.87 -19.24 0.60
CA GLY A 104 12.17 -17.96 0.59
C GLY A 104 12.97 -16.90 -0.14
N GLN A 105 12.33 -16.16 -1.05
CA GLN A 105 12.96 -15.02 -1.70
C GLN A 105 13.08 -13.82 -0.75
N PRO A 106 14.21 -13.10 -0.77
CA PRO A 106 14.35 -11.85 -0.04
C PRO A 106 13.30 -10.81 -0.45
N ILE A 107 12.77 -10.11 0.54
CA ILE A 107 11.82 -9.01 0.38
C ILE A 107 12.59 -7.71 0.22
N GLY A 108 12.32 -6.97 -0.86
CA GLY A 108 12.92 -5.67 -1.12
C GLY A 108 12.24 -4.54 -0.36
N ILE A 109 10.91 -4.51 -0.31
CA ILE A 109 10.14 -3.46 0.38
C ILE A 109 9.09 -4.10 1.28
N VAL A 110 9.15 -3.77 2.57
CA VAL A 110 8.14 -4.11 3.57
C VAL A 110 7.13 -2.98 3.66
N HIS A 111 5.85 -3.29 3.47
CA HIS A 111 4.77 -2.32 3.45
C HIS A 111 3.77 -2.56 4.59
N LEU A 112 3.89 -1.74 5.62
CA LEU A 112 3.02 -1.72 6.80
C LEU A 112 1.71 -0.97 6.53
N SER A 113 0.86 -1.51 5.64
CA SER A 113 -0.43 -0.92 5.30
C SER A 113 -1.56 -1.37 6.22
N ALA A 114 -2.71 -0.68 6.15
CA ALA A 114 -3.92 -1.04 6.91
C ALA A 114 -3.66 -1.18 8.43
N ASP A 115 -4.00 -2.33 9.00
CA ASP A 115 -3.86 -2.71 10.41
C ASP A 115 -2.45 -3.20 10.78
N SER A 116 -1.60 -3.53 9.80
CA SER A 116 -0.21 -3.96 10.02
C SER A 116 0.77 -2.83 10.43
N LYS A 117 0.27 -1.62 10.67
CA LYS A 117 1.09 -0.49 11.14
C LYS A 117 1.83 -0.77 12.46
N GLY A 118 1.37 -1.74 13.25
CA GLY A 118 2.02 -2.20 14.47
C GLY A 118 2.68 -3.57 14.38
N ALA A 119 2.92 -4.08 13.17
CA ALA A 119 3.42 -5.43 12.98
C ALA A 119 4.79 -5.63 13.63
N ARG A 120 4.89 -6.78 14.31
CA ARG A 120 6.13 -7.32 14.87
C ARG A 120 6.24 -8.75 14.38
N ILE A 121 7.43 -9.20 14.02
CA ILE A 121 7.66 -10.58 13.59
C ILE A 121 8.48 -11.34 14.62
N ALA A 122 8.22 -12.64 14.75
CA ALA A 122 9.04 -13.51 15.57
C ALA A 122 10.42 -13.71 14.92
N LEU A 123 11.45 -13.81 15.76
CA LEU A 123 12.79 -14.21 15.33
C LEU A 123 12.99 -15.71 15.59
N PRO A 124 13.69 -16.45 14.73
CA PRO A 124 14.00 -17.85 14.95
C PRO A 124 15.16 -18.03 15.94
N TYR A 125 15.20 -19.18 16.64
CA TYR A 125 16.29 -19.59 17.53
C TYR A 125 17.67 -19.52 16.82
N PRO A 126 18.75 -19.08 17.49
CA PRO A 126 18.87 -18.74 18.91
C PRO A 126 18.45 -17.30 19.25
N HIS A 127 17.88 -16.55 18.31
CA HIS A 127 17.46 -15.17 18.53
C HIS A 127 16.08 -15.07 19.22
N ASP A 128 15.75 -16.05 20.05
CA ASP A 128 14.55 -16.05 20.88
C ASP A 128 14.56 -14.80 21.78
N GLY A 129 13.69 -13.85 21.47
CA GLY A 129 13.67 -12.53 22.08
C GLY A 129 12.37 -11.80 21.75
N PRO A 130 12.17 -10.57 22.25
CA PRO A 130 11.01 -9.79 21.85
C PRO A 130 11.07 -9.61 20.32
N GLY A 131 10.09 -10.17 19.60
CA GLY A 131 10.09 -10.18 18.13
C GLY A 131 10.43 -8.83 17.50
N LEU A 132 11.02 -8.85 16.31
CA LEU A 132 11.48 -7.67 15.58
C LEU A 132 10.29 -6.75 15.26
N ASP A 133 10.34 -5.51 15.76
CA ASP A 133 9.40 -4.46 15.38
C ASP A 133 9.74 -3.97 13.97
N LEU A 134 8.78 -4.07 13.04
CA LEU A 134 8.97 -3.63 11.67
C LEU A 134 8.83 -2.11 11.51
N ARG A 135 8.36 -1.40 12.53
CA ARG A 135 8.25 0.06 12.48
C ARG A 135 9.62 0.70 12.35
N PHE A 136 9.73 1.64 11.42
CA PHE A 136 10.88 2.51 11.34
C PHE A 136 10.84 3.56 12.45
N HIS A 137 11.78 3.46 13.40
CA HIS A 137 11.92 4.39 14.53
C HIS A 137 12.94 5.52 14.30
N GLY A 138 13.29 5.81 13.05
CA GLY A 138 14.33 6.78 12.73
C GLY A 138 13.98 8.24 13.07
N PRO A 139 14.94 9.17 12.89
CA PRO A 139 14.85 10.55 13.38
C PRO A 139 13.59 11.30 12.94
N THR A 140 13.14 11.06 11.71
CA THR A 140 11.92 11.67 11.14
C THR A 140 10.66 11.22 11.89
N TYR A 141 10.57 9.95 12.25
CA TYR A 141 9.43 9.41 13.03
C TYR A 141 9.35 10.05 14.42
N GLN A 142 10.50 10.23 15.07
CA GLN A 142 10.56 10.89 16.38
C GLN A 142 10.09 12.35 16.32
N ARG A 143 10.47 13.09 15.26
CA ARG A 143 9.99 14.48 15.04
C ARG A 143 8.48 14.56 14.85
N TYR A 144 7.88 13.67 14.05
CA TYR A 144 6.41 13.64 13.87
C TYR A 144 5.67 13.32 15.17
N ARG A 145 6.18 12.38 16.00
CA ARG A 145 5.59 12.10 17.30
C ARG A 145 5.67 13.28 18.28
N ALA A 146 6.78 14.02 18.26
CA ALA A 146 6.93 15.21 19.09
C ALA A 146 5.95 16.33 18.67
N ALA A 147 5.72 16.51 17.37
CA ALA A 147 4.79 17.49 16.82
C ALA A 147 3.30 17.13 17.04
N GLY A 148 2.95 15.84 17.04
CA GLY A 148 1.56 15.38 17.21
C GLY A 148 0.97 15.53 18.63
N ASN A 149 1.79 15.90 19.62
CA ASN A 149 1.37 16.11 21.02
C ASN A 149 1.25 17.59 21.41
N ALA A 150 1.49 18.54 20.49
CA ALA A 150 1.25 19.95 20.76
C ALA A 150 -0.24 20.28 20.54
N PRO A 151 -0.97 20.84 21.53
CA PRO A 151 -2.32 21.34 21.29
C PRO A 151 -2.26 22.43 20.22
N GLN A 152 -2.92 22.19 19.08
CA GLN A 152 -3.12 23.22 18.08
C GLN A 152 -4.10 24.26 18.67
N SER A 153 -3.56 25.39 19.14
CA SER A 153 -4.38 26.58 19.32
C SER A 153 -4.69 27.12 17.93
N MET A 154 -5.96 27.05 17.53
CA MET A 154 -6.43 27.80 16.35
C MET A 154 -6.50 29.29 16.71
N PRO A 155 -5.94 30.20 15.89
CA PRO A 155 -6.29 31.61 16.00
C PRO A 155 -7.71 31.81 15.46
N ALA A 156 -8.54 32.50 16.25
CA ALA A 156 -9.86 32.91 15.83
C ALA A 156 -9.76 34.02 14.78
N HIS A 157 -10.34 33.79 13.61
CA HIS A 157 -10.72 34.82 12.64
C HIS A 157 -12.12 34.53 12.13
#